data_AF-A0A8J3SGY9-F1
#
_entry.id   AF-A0A8J3SGY9-F1
#
_cell.length_a   1.000
_cell.length_b   1.000
_cell.length_c   1.000
_cell.angle_alpha   90.00
_cell.angle_beta   90.00
_cell.angle_gamma   90.00
#
_symmetry.space_group_name_H-M   'P 1'
#
loop_
_entity.id
_entity.type
_entity.pdbx_description
1 polymer ?
#
loop_
_entity_poly.entity_id
_entity_poly.type
_entity_poly.pdbx_seq_one_letter_code
_entity_poly.pdbx_strand_id
1 'polypeptide(L)'
;MNGQARDTAGVELSADLRKRLAALRGDLLLERRLQGTVPEAGWLACDLLEAGLDTPAVQALIEQTLSIGPMSEVETLVRQVLTDAGFPPIDVQRDPWAVARDVAQGIVEGSLPISQGTSFLIWESMSECGHPSEVTEFMILIEDWQARCRTEPPTDDELRGQAAKIVEAANRRLGMRADGRRSAVIRVGMKGSGSSLGPSGVPGPRIVERTSEAPGTTWADATKSIPRMSRERLHPPVCG
;
A
#
# COMPACT_ATOMS: atom_id res chain seq x y z
N MET A 1 -3.73 24.11 35.44
CA MET A 1 -3.74 23.70 34.03
C MET A 1 -4.48 22.38 33.96
N ASN A 2 -5.78 22.42 33.65
CA ASN A 2 -6.63 21.24 33.63
C ASN A 2 -6.46 20.55 32.27
N GLY A 3 -5.78 19.40 32.26
CA GLY A 3 -5.72 18.52 31.10
C GLY A 3 -7.06 17.84 30.92
N GLN A 4 -7.95 18.45 30.14
CA GLN A 4 -9.11 17.75 29.60
C GLN A 4 -8.59 16.69 28.66
N ALA A 5 -8.72 15.43 29.07
CA ALA A 5 -8.75 14.29 28.16
C ALA A 5 -9.86 14.57 27.15
N ARG A 6 -9.50 15.13 26.00
CA ARG A 6 -10.40 15.19 24.85
C ARG A 6 -10.67 13.73 24.52
N ASP A 7 -11.91 13.30 24.77
CA ASP A 7 -12.46 12.11 24.15
C ASP A 7 -12.07 12.18 22.67
N THR A 8 -11.27 11.22 22.21
CA THR A 8 -10.98 10.99 20.81
C THR A 8 -12.25 10.43 20.17
N ALA A 9 -13.33 11.21 20.17
CA ALA A 9 -14.42 11.03 19.24
C ALA A 9 -13.76 11.05 17.87
N GLY A 10 -13.74 9.89 17.19
CA GLY A 10 -12.95 9.68 15.98
C GLY A 10 -13.21 10.83 15.01
N VAL A 11 -12.14 11.55 14.66
CA VAL A 11 -12.22 12.67 13.72
C VAL A 11 -12.79 12.14 12.41
N GLU A 12 -13.99 12.60 12.05
CA GLU A 12 -14.65 12.16 10.84
C GLU A 12 -14.13 12.97 9.64
N LEU A 13 -13.06 12.46 9.03
CA LEU A 13 -12.47 13.09 7.85
C LEU A 13 -13.42 13.01 6.65
N SER A 14 -13.45 14.10 5.86
CA SER A 14 -14.19 14.15 4.61
C SER A 14 -13.74 13.05 3.64
N ALA A 15 -14.64 12.62 2.75
CA ALA A 15 -14.33 11.58 1.77
C ALA A 15 -13.14 11.97 0.86
N ASP A 16 -13.01 13.25 0.51
CA ASP A 16 -11.91 13.75 -0.32
C ASP A 16 -10.56 13.69 0.44
N LEU A 17 -10.52 14.12 1.70
CA LEU A 17 -9.31 14.03 2.51
C LEU A 17 -8.89 12.59 2.75
N ARG A 18 -9.86 11.70 3.03
CA ARG A 18 -9.57 10.26 3.13
C ARG A 18 -9.00 9.70 1.83
N LYS A 19 -9.53 10.12 0.68
CA LYS A 19 -9.02 9.72 -0.64
C LYS A 19 -7.59 10.22 -0.89
N ARG A 20 -7.28 11.46 -0.52
CA ARG A 20 -5.92 12.04 -0.63
C ARG A 20 -4.92 11.31 0.27
N LEU A 21 -5.29 11.02 1.53
CA LEU A 21 -4.48 10.22 2.45
C LEU A 21 -4.30 8.78 1.95
N ALA A 22 -5.34 8.16 1.41
CA ALA A 22 -5.28 6.86 0.77
C ALA A 22 -4.29 6.83 -0.41
N ALA A 23 -4.24 7.89 -1.21
CA ALA A 23 -3.27 8.01 -2.30
C ALA A 23 -1.82 8.06 -1.76
N LEU A 24 -1.53 8.89 -0.76
CA LEU A 24 -0.20 8.95 -0.12
C LEU A 24 0.20 7.60 0.50
N ARG A 25 -0.74 6.91 1.13
CA ARG A 25 -0.54 5.54 1.63
C ARG A 25 -0.18 4.59 0.48
N GLY A 26 -0.87 4.70 -0.65
CA GLY A 26 -0.56 3.95 -1.87
C GLY A 26 0.87 4.20 -2.34
N ASP A 27 1.28 5.45 -2.48
CA ASP A 27 2.65 5.80 -2.91
C ASP A 27 3.71 5.16 -1.98
N LEU A 28 3.48 5.23 -0.66
CA LEU A 28 4.36 4.60 0.34
C LEU A 28 4.41 3.08 0.27
N LEU A 29 3.26 2.43 0.05
CA LEU A 29 3.17 0.96 0.00
C LEU A 29 3.71 0.40 -1.32
N LEU A 30 3.38 1.04 -2.43
CA LEU A 30 3.57 0.48 -3.77
C LEU A 30 4.89 0.95 -4.38
N GLU A 31 5.22 2.23 -4.28
CA GLU A 31 6.44 2.78 -4.87
C GLU A 31 7.60 2.88 -3.87
N ARG A 32 7.35 2.62 -2.57
CA ARG A 32 8.29 2.82 -1.46
C ARG A 32 8.87 4.24 -1.42
N ARG A 33 8.19 5.21 -2.03
CA ARG A 33 8.58 6.63 -2.09
C ARG A 33 7.32 7.49 -2.19
N LEU A 34 7.36 8.66 -1.57
CA LEU A 34 6.30 9.66 -1.75
C LEU A 34 6.50 10.41 -3.06
N GLN A 35 5.40 10.64 -3.77
CA GLN A 35 5.36 11.53 -4.92
C GLN A 35 4.95 12.94 -4.49
N GLY A 36 5.42 13.95 -5.23
CA GLY A 36 5.09 15.36 -4.99
C GLY A 36 6.13 16.10 -4.15
N THR A 37 5.70 17.21 -3.58
CA THR A 37 6.58 18.21 -2.95
C THR A 37 6.24 18.43 -1.47
N VAL A 38 7.21 18.92 -0.72
CA VAL A 38 7.02 19.26 0.70
C VAL A 38 5.89 20.30 0.91
N PRO A 39 5.76 21.38 0.09
CA PRO A 39 4.64 22.30 0.19
C PRO A 39 3.27 21.65 0.03
N GLU A 40 3.12 20.69 -0.87
CA GLU A 40 1.85 19.96 -1.06
C GLU A 40 1.46 19.18 0.20
N ALA A 41 2.43 18.58 0.89
CA ALA A 41 2.20 17.91 2.18
C ALA A 41 1.82 18.93 3.28
N GLY A 42 2.43 20.11 3.28
CA GLY A 42 2.09 21.21 4.19
C GLY A 42 0.65 21.71 3.99
N TRP A 43 0.22 21.92 2.75
CA TRP A 43 -1.16 22.31 2.44
C TRP A 43 -2.18 21.24 2.83
N LEU A 44 -1.88 19.97 2.57
CA LEU A 44 -2.71 18.87 3.05
C LEU A 44 -2.84 18.88 4.59
N ALA A 45 -1.75 19.18 5.30
CA ALA A 45 -1.77 19.26 6.76
C ALA A 45 -2.65 20.43 7.27
N CYS A 46 -2.69 21.56 6.56
CA CYS A 46 -3.65 22.63 6.84
C CYS A 46 -5.10 22.13 6.71
N ASP A 47 -5.43 21.44 5.61
CA ASP A 47 -6.79 20.89 5.41
C ASP A 47 -7.18 19.89 6.52
N LEU A 48 -6.21 19.09 7.01
CA LEU A 48 -6.42 18.14 8.10
C LEU A 48 -6.65 18.83 9.44
N LEU A 49 -5.93 19.91 9.72
CA LEU A 49 -6.13 20.72 10.92
C LEU A 49 -7.52 21.36 10.91
N GLU A 50 -7.97 21.90 9.77
CA GLU A 50 -9.33 22.43 9.59
C GLU A 50 -10.41 21.35 9.78
N ALA A 51 -10.12 20.11 9.37
CA ALA A 51 -10.97 18.95 9.62
C ALA A 51 -10.94 18.44 11.08
N GLY A 52 -10.14 19.07 11.96
CA GLY A 52 -10.07 18.75 13.38
C GLY A 52 -9.00 17.72 13.77
N LEU A 53 -8.15 17.28 12.83
CA LEU A 53 -7.01 16.41 13.12
C LEU A 53 -5.81 17.24 13.59
N ASP A 54 -5.85 17.67 14.85
CA ASP A 54 -4.81 18.49 15.47
C ASP A 54 -3.79 17.61 16.22
N THR A 55 -2.81 17.06 15.48
CA THR A 55 -1.72 16.27 16.05
C THR A 55 -0.35 16.93 15.86
N PRO A 56 0.65 16.60 16.70
CA PRO A 56 2.00 17.15 16.54
C PRO A 56 2.61 16.91 15.16
N ALA A 57 2.28 15.78 14.51
CA ALA A 57 2.77 15.47 13.18
C ALA A 57 2.12 16.36 12.11
N VAL A 58 0.83 16.68 12.24
CA VAL A 58 0.13 17.64 11.37
C VAL A 58 0.74 19.03 11.55
N GLN A 59 0.93 19.49 12.79
CA GLN A 59 1.56 20.79 13.07
C GLN A 59 2.98 20.87 12.46
N ALA A 60 3.80 19.82 12.65
CA ALA A 60 5.14 19.77 12.09
C ALA A 60 5.14 19.80 10.55
N LEU A 61 4.16 19.18 9.87
CA LEU A 61 4.03 19.30 8.41
C LEU A 61 3.62 20.71 7.97
N ILE A 62 2.75 21.39 8.71
CA ILE A 62 2.35 22.77 8.40
C ILE A 62 3.58 23.70 8.45
N GLU A 63 4.48 23.50 9.40
CA GLU A 63 5.74 24.25 9.48
C GLU A 63 6.64 24.06 8.24
N GLN A 64 6.46 22.96 7.50
CA GLN A 64 7.19 22.68 6.26
C GLN A 64 6.55 23.29 5.02
N THR A 65 5.40 23.97 5.10
CA THR A 65 4.66 24.47 3.92
C THR A 65 5.48 25.39 3.02
N LEU A 66 6.45 26.12 3.58
CA LEU A 66 7.34 27.04 2.82
C LEU A 66 8.68 26.41 2.45
N SER A 67 8.96 25.17 2.87
CA SER A 67 10.18 24.45 2.53
C SER A 67 10.15 24.01 1.06
N ILE A 68 11.30 24.05 0.39
CA ILE A 68 11.45 23.56 -0.98
C ILE A 68 12.13 22.19 -0.91
N GLY A 69 11.48 21.15 -1.44
CA GLY A 69 12.04 19.81 -1.47
C GLY A 69 11.03 18.76 -1.96
N PRO A 70 11.51 17.56 -2.30
CA PRO A 70 10.64 16.41 -2.59
C PRO A 70 9.95 15.92 -1.31
N MET A 71 8.72 15.42 -1.44
CA MET A 71 7.92 14.96 -0.29
C MET A 71 8.59 13.82 0.50
N SER A 72 9.51 13.07 -0.12
CA SER A 72 10.32 12.05 0.57
C SER A 72 11.13 12.58 1.75
N GLU A 73 11.47 13.87 1.79
CA GLU A 73 12.19 14.47 2.93
C GLU A 73 11.33 14.53 4.21
N VAL A 74 10.01 14.59 4.06
CA VAL A 74 9.05 14.62 5.18
C VAL A 74 8.32 13.29 5.36
N GLU A 75 8.84 12.21 4.78
CA GLU A 75 8.20 10.90 4.76
C GLU A 75 7.79 10.40 6.16
N THR A 76 8.69 10.54 7.14
CA THR A 76 8.41 10.13 8.52
C THR A 76 7.21 10.85 9.11
N LEU A 77 7.04 12.15 8.81
CA LEU A 77 5.90 12.93 9.27
C LEU A 77 4.61 12.49 8.58
N VAL A 78 4.66 12.25 7.27
CA VAL A 78 3.51 11.74 6.50
C VAL A 78 3.04 10.38 7.03
N ARG A 79 3.97 9.46 7.33
CA ARG A 79 3.65 8.16 7.95
C ARG A 79 2.96 8.32 9.30
N GLN A 80 3.40 9.28 10.12
CA GLN A 80 2.77 9.57 11.40
C GLN A 80 1.37 10.17 11.22
N VAL A 81 1.20 11.12 10.30
CA VAL A 81 -0.12 11.70 10.00
C VAL A 81 -1.11 10.64 9.50
N LEU A 82 -0.68 9.70 8.66
CA LEU A 82 -1.53 8.58 8.23
C LEU A 82 -1.98 7.74 9.44
N THR A 83 -1.07 7.46 10.37
CA THR A 83 -1.39 6.71 11.60
C THR A 83 -2.38 7.48 12.48
N ASP A 84 -2.14 8.78 12.67
CA ASP A 84 -3.00 9.67 13.45
C ASP A 84 -4.40 9.80 12.83
N ALA A 85 -4.50 9.76 11.50
CA ALA A 85 -5.74 9.74 10.73
C ALA A 85 -6.47 8.38 10.75
N GLY A 86 -5.95 7.38 11.49
CA GLY A 86 -6.55 6.06 11.66
C GLY A 86 -6.14 5.02 10.60
N PHE A 87 -5.19 5.32 9.72
CA PHE A 87 -4.66 4.32 8.80
C PHE A 87 -3.67 3.40 9.53
N PRO A 88 -3.59 2.10 9.18
CA PRO A 88 -2.63 1.19 9.82
C PRO A 88 -1.17 1.64 9.62
N PRO A 89 -0.28 1.53 10.62
CA PRO A 89 1.13 1.91 10.45
C PRO A 89 1.80 1.16 9.30
N ILE A 90 2.47 1.91 8.42
CA ILE A 90 3.20 1.37 7.27
C ILE A 90 4.65 1.13 7.67
N ASP A 91 5.11 -0.11 7.58
CA ASP A 91 6.50 -0.49 7.78
C ASP A 91 7.00 -1.19 6.52
N VAL A 92 7.83 -0.47 5.75
CA VAL A 92 8.35 -0.88 4.44
C VAL A 92 9.45 -1.93 4.54
N GLN A 93 9.94 -2.23 5.74
CA GLN A 93 10.92 -3.30 5.97
C GLN A 93 10.24 -4.61 6.42
N ARG A 94 8.91 -4.68 6.35
CA ARG A 94 8.15 -5.86 6.78
C ARG A 94 8.33 -7.06 5.89
N ASP A 95 8.04 -8.19 6.51
CA ASP A 95 7.73 -9.45 5.84
C ASP A 95 6.81 -9.21 4.63
N PRO A 96 7.15 -9.71 3.42
CA PRO A 96 6.37 -9.50 2.21
C PRO A 96 4.89 -9.86 2.35
N TRP A 97 4.55 -10.87 3.18
CA TRP A 97 3.16 -11.24 3.43
C TRP A 97 2.40 -10.18 4.21
N ALA A 98 3.06 -9.41 5.07
CA ALA A 98 2.42 -8.31 5.77
C ALA A 98 2.14 -7.14 4.82
N VAL A 99 3.03 -6.87 3.86
CA VAL A 99 2.79 -5.84 2.84
C VAL A 99 1.66 -6.25 1.91
N ALA A 100 1.69 -7.49 1.40
CA ALA A 100 0.63 -8.04 0.56
C ALA A 100 -0.74 -8.02 1.26
N ARG A 101 -0.78 -8.35 2.56
CA ARG A 101 -1.99 -8.21 3.39
C ARG A 101 -2.48 -6.76 3.43
N ASP A 102 -1.60 -5.81 3.72
CA ASP A 102 -1.99 -4.41 3.91
C ASP A 102 -2.50 -3.79 2.60
N VAL A 103 -1.91 -4.16 1.46
CA VAL A 103 -2.38 -3.78 0.13
C VAL A 103 -3.74 -4.41 -0.17
N ALA A 104 -3.87 -5.73 0.02
CA ALA A 104 -5.12 -6.42 -0.23
C ALA A 104 -6.26 -5.93 0.67
N GLN A 105 -5.97 -5.64 1.94
CA GLN A 105 -6.93 -5.04 2.87
C GLN A 105 -7.37 -3.65 2.40
N GLY A 106 -6.43 -2.82 1.92
CA GLY A 106 -6.77 -1.51 1.38
C GLY A 106 -7.69 -1.57 0.15
N ILE A 107 -7.54 -2.59 -0.70
CA ILE A 107 -8.48 -2.86 -1.81
C ILE A 107 -9.87 -3.21 -1.27
N VAL A 108 -9.95 -4.11 -0.29
CA VAL A 108 -11.22 -4.55 0.33
C VAL A 108 -11.96 -3.39 0.97
N GLU A 109 -11.25 -2.52 1.68
CA GLU A 109 -11.81 -1.36 2.39
C GLU A 109 -12.07 -0.16 1.47
N GLY A 110 -11.62 -0.21 0.22
CA GLY A 110 -11.67 0.92 -0.71
C GLY A 110 -10.72 2.07 -0.34
N SER A 111 -9.77 1.81 0.56
CA SER A 111 -8.73 2.77 0.96
C SER A 111 -7.51 2.74 0.02
N LEU A 112 -7.53 1.91 -1.02
CA LEU A 112 -6.51 1.85 -2.06
C LEU A 112 -7.19 1.64 -3.42
N PRO A 113 -6.79 2.36 -4.48
CA PRO A 113 -7.31 2.12 -5.82
C PRO A 113 -7.09 0.67 -6.27
N ILE A 114 -8.15 0.01 -6.73
CA ILE A 114 -8.11 -1.41 -7.12
C ILE A 114 -7.03 -1.67 -8.17
N SER A 115 -6.92 -0.80 -9.18
CA SER A 115 -5.92 -0.94 -10.26
C SER A 115 -4.50 -0.98 -9.71
N GLN A 116 -4.15 0.00 -8.88
CA GLN A 116 -2.81 0.11 -8.29
C GLN A 116 -2.51 -1.07 -7.35
N GLY A 117 -3.43 -1.39 -6.44
CA GLY A 117 -3.23 -2.50 -5.51
C GLY A 117 -3.13 -3.85 -6.22
N THR A 118 -3.96 -4.06 -7.25
CA THR A 118 -3.93 -5.31 -8.03
C THR A 118 -2.63 -5.46 -8.80
N SER A 119 -2.14 -4.40 -9.46
CA SER A 119 -0.84 -4.41 -10.14
C SER A 119 0.28 -4.78 -9.18
N PHE A 120 0.32 -4.19 -7.99
CA PHE A 120 1.34 -4.51 -7.00
C PHE A 120 1.26 -5.95 -6.51
N LEU A 121 0.05 -6.45 -6.20
CA LEU A 121 -0.13 -7.82 -5.76
C LEU A 121 0.39 -8.82 -6.81
N ILE A 122 0.10 -8.56 -8.09
CA ILE A 122 0.52 -9.44 -9.19
C ILE A 122 2.02 -9.35 -9.46
N TRP A 123 2.57 -8.15 -9.59
CA TRP A 123 3.95 -7.98 -10.06
C TRP A 123 4.98 -8.05 -8.93
N GLU A 124 4.74 -7.37 -7.83
CA GLU A 124 5.69 -7.27 -6.72
C GLU A 124 5.48 -8.42 -5.74
N SER A 125 4.26 -8.56 -5.21
CA SER A 125 4.00 -9.52 -4.14
C SER A 125 4.14 -10.97 -4.59
N MET A 126 3.83 -11.30 -5.85
CA MET A 126 3.96 -12.69 -6.35
C MET A 126 5.40 -13.21 -6.22
N SER A 127 6.38 -12.39 -6.58
CA SER A 127 7.79 -12.77 -6.51
C SER A 127 8.29 -12.83 -5.06
N GLU A 128 7.97 -11.81 -4.26
CA GLU A 128 8.46 -11.70 -2.87
C GLU A 128 7.78 -12.70 -1.92
N CYS A 129 6.54 -13.12 -2.21
CA CYS A 129 5.77 -14.06 -1.39
C CYS A 129 5.91 -15.53 -1.82
N GLY A 130 6.74 -15.83 -2.82
CA GLY A 130 7.01 -17.19 -3.28
C GLY A 130 5.88 -17.82 -4.12
N HIS A 131 5.22 -17.03 -4.98
CA HIS A 131 4.17 -17.44 -5.91
C HIS A 131 2.96 -18.14 -5.23
N PRO A 132 2.28 -17.46 -4.29
CA PRO A 132 1.11 -18.05 -3.64
C PRO A 132 -0.07 -18.22 -4.61
N SER A 133 -0.79 -19.32 -4.45
CA SER A 133 -1.95 -19.66 -5.28
C SER A 133 -3.03 -18.58 -5.25
N GLU A 134 -3.22 -17.88 -4.13
CA GLU A 134 -4.23 -16.81 -4.04
C GLU A 134 -3.89 -15.60 -4.93
N VAL A 135 -2.61 -15.25 -5.05
CA VAL A 135 -2.16 -14.18 -5.98
C VAL A 135 -2.21 -14.70 -7.42
N THR A 136 -1.88 -15.97 -7.66
CA THR A 136 -2.01 -16.60 -8.97
C THR A 136 -3.47 -16.65 -9.44
N GLU A 137 -4.43 -16.98 -8.57
CA GLU A 137 -5.86 -16.93 -8.89
C GLU A 137 -6.31 -15.51 -9.28
N PHE A 138 -5.81 -14.51 -8.56
CA PHE A 138 -6.09 -13.10 -8.88
C PHE A 138 -5.52 -12.74 -10.26
N MET A 139 -4.26 -13.11 -10.55
CA MET A 139 -3.66 -12.91 -11.87
C MET A 139 -4.47 -13.61 -12.97
N ILE A 140 -4.86 -14.87 -12.77
CA ILE A 140 -5.65 -15.64 -13.72
C ILE A 140 -7.01 -14.98 -13.99
N LEU A 141 -7.67 -14.39 -12.99
CA LEU A 141 -8.93 -13.67 -13.22
C LEU A 141 -8.76 -12.53 -14.24
N ILE A 142 -7.64 -11.81 -14.15
CA ILE A 142 -7.33 -10.69 -15.06
C ILE A 142 -6.89 -11.21 -16.42
N GLU A 143 -6.03 -12.22 -16.45
CA GLU A 143 -5.57 -12.83 -17.69
C GLU A 143 -6.72 -13.51 -18.44
N ASP A 144 -7.66 -14.16 -17.76
CA ASP A 144 -8.84 -14.79 -18.38
C ASP A 144 -9.71 -13.75 -19.09
N TRP A 145 -9.91 -12.58 -18.46
CA TRP A 145 -10.58 -11.46 -19.09
C TRP A 145 -9.81 -10.98 -20.34
N GLN A 146 -8.50 -10.75 -20.23
CA GLN A 146 -7.66 -10.26 -21.34
C GLN A 146 -7.57 -11.28 -22.49
N ALA A 147 -7.47 -12.56 -22.18
CA ALA A 147 -7.23 -13.63 -23.15
C ALA A 147 -8.52 -14.09 -23.84
N ARG A 148 -9.65 -14.12 -23.12
CA ARG A 148 -10.94 -14.56 -23.69
C ARG A 148 -11.73 -13.42 -24.33
N CYS A 149 -11.17 -12.21 -24.40
CA CYS A 149 -11.85 -11.02 -24.91
C CYS A 149 -13.28 -10.89 -24.35
N ARG A 150 -13.47 -11.18 -23.04
CA ARG A 150 -14.78 -11.01 -22.43
C ARG A 150 -15.20 -9.56 -22.66
N THR A 151 -16.46 -9.38 -23.05
CA THR A 151 -17.02 -8.05 -23.33
C THR A 151 -16.98 -7.15 -22.10
N GLU A 152 -16.98 -7.74 -20.91
CA GLU A 152 -17.02 -7.01 -19.65
C GLU A 152 -15.80 -7.34 -18.79
N PRO A 153 -15.14 -6.32 -18.21
CA PRO A 153 -14.08 -6.49 -17.22
C PRO A 153 -14.59 -7.18 -15.95
N PRO A 154 -13.72 -7.82 -15.15
CA PRO A 154 -14.09 -8.22 -13.79
C PRO A 154 -14.64 -7.03 -13.03
N THR A 155 -15.71 -7.26 -12.31
CA THR A 155 -16.33 -6.25 -11.46
C THR A 155 -15.43 -5.91 -10.29
N ASP A 156 -15.56 -4.68 -9.76
CA ASP A 156 -14.83 -4.27 -8.56
C ASP A 156 -15.07 -5.25 -7.38
N ASP A 157 -16.26 -5.83 -7.27
CA ASP A 157 -16.60 -6.78 -6.21
C ASP A 157 -15.90 -8.13 -6.37
N GLU A 158 -15.72 -8.62 -7.60
CA GLU A 158 -14.90 -9.81 -7.87
C GLU A 158 -13.43 -9.55 -7.49
N LEU A 159 -12.90 -8.37 -7.82
CA LEU A 159 -11.53 -7.98 -7.50
C LEU A 159 -11.34 -7.84 -5.98
N ARG A 160 -12.29 -7.21 -5.27
CA ARG A 160 -12.31 -7.15 -3.80
C ARG A 160 -12.42 -8.55 -3.17
N GLY A 161 -13.23 -9.43 -3.75
CA GLY A 161 -13.36 -10.82 -3.31
C GLY A 161 -12.04 -11.59 -3.40
N GLN A 162 -11.27 -11.41 -4.47
CA GLN A 162 -9.93 -12.03 -4.59
C GLN A 162 -8.93 -11.40 -3.62
N ALA A 163 -8.97 -10.07 -3.44
CA ALA A 163 -8.14 -9.40 -2.43
C ALA A 163 -8.42 -9.93 -1.01
N ALA A 164 -9.69 -10.16 -0.65
CA ALA A 164 -10.06 -10.74 0.64
C ALA A 164 -9.42 -12.13 0.88
N LYS A 165 -9.36 -12.98 -0.14
CA LYS A 165 -8.65 -14.28 -0.03
C LYS A 165 -7.16 -14.12 0.26
N ILE A 166 -6.50 -13.12 -0.34
CA ILE A 166 -5.10 -12.81 -0.06
C ILE A 166 -4.92 -12.35 1.39
N VAL A 167 -5.82 -11.51 1.91
CA VAL A 167 -5.81 -11.11 3.32
C VAL A 167 -5.87 -12.34 4.23
N GLU A 168 -6.79 -13.26 3.98
CA GLU A 168 -6.90 -14.49 4.76
C GLU A 168 -5.63 -15.36 4.69
N ALA A 169 -5.08 -15.52 3.49
CA ALA A 169 -3.85 -16.28 3.27
C ALA A 169 -2.65 -15.68 4.01
N ALA A 170 -2.53 -14.36 3.96
CA ALA A 170 -1.51 -13.63 4.68
C ALA A 170 -1.69 -13.75 6.19
N ASN A 171 -2.92 -13.63 6.70
CA ASN A 171 -3.22 -13.82 8.13
C ASN A 171 -2.82 -15.22 8.61
N ARG A 172 -3.12 -16.27 7.84
CA ARG A 172 -2.69 -17.64 8.14
C ARG A 172 -1.17 -17.75 8.26
N ARG A 173 -0.43 -17.21 7.29
CA ARG A 173 1.05 -17.27 7.26
C ARG A 173 1.70 -16.47 8.38
N LEU A 174 1.16 -15.30 8.69
CA LEU A 174 1.64 -14.41 9.75
C LEU A 174 1.20 -14.86 11.16
N GLY A 175 0.43 -15.95 11.28
CA GLY A 175 -0.07 -16.45 12.57
C GLY A 175 -1.09 -15.53 13.23
N MET A 176 -1.78 -14.69 12.46
CA MET A 176 -2.84 -13.83 12.96
C MET A 176 -4.18 -14.57 12.97
N ARG A 177 -4.93 -14.38 14.05
CA ARG A 177 -6.29 -14.91 14.15
C ARG A 177 -7.24 -14.07 13.29
N ALA A 178 -8.41 -14.63 13.00
CA ALA A 178 -9.47 -13.93 12.25
C ALA A 178 -9.94 -12.62 12.91
N ASP A 179 -9.67 -12.41 14.20
CA ASP A 179 -9.96 -11.17 14.94
C ASP A 179 -8.82 -10.13 14.87
N GLY A 180 -7.80 -10.35 14.02
CA GLY A 180 -6.66 -9.45 13.86
C GLY A 180 -5.66 -9.48 15.03
N ARG A 181 -5.93 -10.22 16.11
CA ARG A 181 -4.96 -10.39 17.20
C ARG A 181 -3.92 -11.43 16.80
N ARG A 182 -2.65 -11.06 16.98
CA ARG A 182 -1.55 -12.04 16.92
C ARG A 182 -1.83 -13.12 17.95
N SER A 183 -1.92 -14.36 17.49
CA SER A 183 -2.01 -15.50 18.39
C SER A 183 -0.72 -15.48 19.20
N ALA A 184 -0.82 -15.16 20.50
CA ALA A 184 0.31 -15.27 21.40
C ALA A 184 0.65 -16.76 21.53
N VAL A 185 1.48 -17.25 20.62
CA VAL A 185 2.10 -18.56 20.78
C VAL A 185 3.07 -18.40 21.94
N ILE A 186 2.63 -18.79 23.14
CA ILE A 186 3.49 -18.93 24.31
C ILE A 186 4.48 -20.04 23.97
N ARG A 187 5.60 -19.67 23.33
CA ARG A 187 6.79 -20.52 23.27
C ARG A 187 7.35 -20.57 24.68
N VAL A 188 7.07 -21.67 25.39
CA VAL A 188 7.83 -22.07 26.57
C VAL A 188 9.27 -22.34 26.10
N GLY A 189 10.13 -21.33 26.24
CA GLY A 189 11.51 -21.38 25.80
C GLY A 189 12.37 -22.20 26.76
N MET A 190 12.88 -23.33 26.29
CA MET A 190 14.08 -23.97 26.81
C MET A 190 15.29 -23.07 26.48
N LYS A 191 16.05 -22.68 27.51
CA LYS A 191 17.30 -21.92 27.41
C LYS A 191 18.37 -22.74 26.68
N GLY A 192 18.85 -22.22 25.55
CA GLY A 192 20.10 -22.64 24.92
C GLY A 192 20.97 -21.41 24.63
N SER A 193 22.09 -21.32 25.33
CA SER A 193 23.11 -20.26 25.16
C SER A 193 23.98 -20.53 23.92
N GLY A 194 24.32 -19.50 23.14
CA GLY A 194 25.28 -19.63 22.04
C GLY A 194 25.66 -18.29 21.39
N SER A 195 26.96 -18.04 21.32
CA SER A 195 27.69 -16.78 21.08
C SER A 195 27.76 -16.24 19.61
N SER A 196 27.72 -14.89 19.48
CA SER A 196 28.75 -13.95 18.94
C SER A 196 29.25 -13.89 17.46
N LEU A 197 29.40 -12.63 16.98
CA LEU A 197 30.23 -12.01 15.87
C LEU A 197 29.81 -12.27 14.40
N GLY A 198 29.79 -11.32 13.45
CA GLY A 198 30.28 -9.92 13.29
C GLY A 198 29.79 -9.33 11.92
N PRO A 199 30.28 -8.15 11.45
CA PRO A 199 29.61 -7.33 10.42
C PRO A 199 30.21 -7.43 9.01
N SER A 200 29.41 -7.20 7.95
CA SER A 200 29.89 -7.02 6.58
C SER A 200 29.04 -6.00 5.81
N GLY A 201 29.70 -4.99 5.23
CA GLY A 201 29.10 -3.90 4.46
C GLY A 201 29.12 -4.14 2.95
N VAL A 202 28.15 -3.56 2.25
CA VAL A 202 28.07 -3.55 0.77
C VAL A 202 27.53 -2.19 0.29
N PRO A 203 28.03 -1.59 -0.80
CA PRO A 203 27.61 -0.28 -1.30
C PRO A 203 26.42 -0.36 -2.28
N GLY A 204 25.56 0.67 -2.26
CA GLY A 204 24.31 0.74 -3.05
C GLY A 204 24.45 1.31 -4.48
N PRO A 205 23.44 1.09 -5.35
CA PRO A 205 23.45 1.51 -6.75
C PRO A 205 22.81 2.89 -7.01
N ARG A 206 23.16 3.47 -8.18
CA ARG A 206 22.65 4.76 -8.73
C ARG A 206 21.22 4.64 -9.25
N ILE A 207 20.39 5.65 -8.95
CA ILE A 207 19.01 5.81 -9.43
C ILE A 207 18.99 6.76 -10.64
N VAL A 208 18.22 6.39 -11.67
CA VAL A 208 17.93 7.18 -12.88
C VAL A 208 16.53 7.75 -12.74
N GLU A 209 16.39 9.07 -12.88
CA GLU A 209 15.11 9.79 -12.80
C GLU A 209 14.28 9.58 -14.07
N ARG A 210 13.01 9.26 -13.90
CA ARG A 210 11.98 9.29 -14.95
C ARG A 210 10.75 10.00 -14.39
N THR A 211 10.40 11.10 -15.02
CA THR A 211 9.21 11.91 -14.78
C THR A 211 8.00 11.36 -15.54
N SER A 212 6.82 11.32 -14.91
CA SER A 212 5.53 11.29 -15.61
C SER A 212 4.37 11.64 -14.68
N GLU A 213 3.54 12.60 -15.08
CA GLU A 213 2.29 13.03 -14.44
C GLU A 213 1.04 12.36 -15.06
N ALA A 214 0.06 12.01 -14.20
CA ALA A 214 -1.43 12.11 -14.21
C ALA A 214 -2.31 11.88 -15.50
N PRO A 215 -3.68 11.81 -15.43
CA PRO A 215 -4.63 11.56 -14.32
C PRO A 215 -5.68 10.44 -14.60
N GLY A 216 -6.37 9.98 -13.53
CA GLY A 216 -7.77 9.50 -13.53
C GLY A 216 -8.16 8.35 -14.47
N THR A 217 -7.51 7.20 -14.36
CA THR A 217 -7.79 6.02 -15.19
C THR A 217 -8.78 5.06 -14.52
N THR A 218 -9.88 4.73 -15.20
CA THR A 218 -10.66 3.52 -14.88
C THR A 218 -9.75 2.30 -14.99
N TRP A 219 -10.06 1.17 -14.33
CA TRP A 219 -9.23 -0.04 -14.48
C TRP A 219 -9.04 -0.46 -15.95
N ALA A 220 -10.10 -0.29 -16.76
CA ALA A 220 -10.08 -0.51 -18.20
C ALA A 220 -9.14 0.44 -18.96
N ASP A 221 -8.85 1.64 -18.42
CA ASP A 221 -7.90 2.58 -18.99
C ASP A 221 -6.49 2.42 -18.41
N ALA A 222 -6.35 2.05 -17.14
CA ALA A 222 -5.06 1.78 -16.49
C ALA A 222 -4.33 0.60 -17.15
N THR A 223 -5.08 -0.41 -17.62
CA THR A 223 -4.53 -1.57 -18.35
C THR A 223 -4.01 -1.22 -19.75
N LYS A 224 -4.41 -0.09 -20.35
CA LYS A 224 -3.86 0.38 -21.64
C LYS A 224 -2.44 0.96 -21.49
N SER A 225 -2.08 1.45 -20.31
CA SER A 225 -0.76 2.03 -20.00
C SER A 225 0.23 1.01 -19.42
N ILE A 226 -0.20 -0.22 -19.17
CA ILE A 226 0.73 -1.32 -18.87
C ILE A 226 1.58 -1.52 -20.13
N PRO A 227 2.93 -1.40 -20.06
CA PRO A 227 3.77 -1.68 -21.20
C PRO A 227 3.41 -3.05 -21.75
N ARG A 228 2.95 -3.11 -23.01
CA ARG A 228 2.86 -4.35 -23.78
C ARG A 228 4.26 -4.98 -23.81
N MET A 229 4.63 -5.73 -22.78
CA MET A 229 5.87 -6.47 -22.79
C MET A 229 5.72 -7.63 -23.76
N SER A 230 6.43 -7.49 -24.87
CA SER A 230 6.93 -8.54 -25.76
C SER A 230 6.01 -9.75 -25.95
N ARG A 231 4.98 -9.55 -26.75
CA ARG A 231 4.14 -10.59 -27.37
C ARG A 231 4.90 -11.46 -28.41
N GLU A 232 6.24 -11.52 -28.35
CA GLU A 232 7.09 -12.20 -29.35
C GLU A 232 7.34 -13.69 -29.07
N ARG A 233 6.74 -14.32 -28.05
CA ARG A 233 6.93 -15.76 -27.82
C ARG A 233 5.68 -16.61 -27.60
N LEU A 234 4.49 -16.09 -27.86
CA LEU A 234 3.28 -16.92 -27.90
C LEU A 234 2.36 -16.40 -29.01
N HIS A 235 2.45 -17.02 -30.19
CA HIS A 235 1.40 -16.92 -31.19
C HIS A 235 0.12 -17.54 -30.60
N PRO A 236 -0.99 -16.79 -30.47
CA PRO A 236 -2.28 -17.41 -30.17
C PRO A 236 -2.80 -18.15 -31.40
N PRO A 237 -3.57 -19.25 -31.24
CA PRO A 237 -4.32 -19.82 -32.34
C PRO A 237 -5.36 -18.81 -32.82
N VAL A 238 -5.41 -18.60 -34.13
CA VAL A 238 -6.46 -17.85 -34.80
C VAL A 238 -7.77 -18.62 -34.56
N CYS A 239 -8.71 -18.02 -33.84
CA CYS A 239 -10.08 -18.52 -33.79
C CYS A 239 -10.73 -18.24 -35.15
N GLY A 240 -10.88 -19.30 -35.94
CA GLY A 240 -11.76 -19.37 -37.11
C GLY A 240 -12.96 -20.25 -36.81
#